data_AF-A0A8T5AZK3-F1
#
_entry.id   AF-A0A8T5AZK3-F1
#
_cell.length_a   1.000
_cell.length_b   1.000
_cell.length_c   1.000
_cell.angle_alpha   90.00
_cell.angle_beta   90.00
_cell.angle_gamma   90.00
#
_symmetry.space_group_name_H-M   'P 1'
#
loop_
_entity.id
_entity.type
_entity.pdbx_description
1 polymer ?
#
loop_
_entity_poly.entity_id
_entity_poly.type
_entity_poly.pdbx_seq_one_letter_code
_entity_poly.pdbx_strand_id
1 'polypeptide(L)'
;MPTRRVKIEFFDKEGIKHTMTIEGHVTREKVGKVLDYIELMGGVERALPSGGTLTNSFGNRFERIRSLILSHLSDRTFLSKDVQQLYKALYGEDVPLSTISTYLSRLVDRGLLSRSGSSFEWRYSVGSVNSLANP
;
A
#
# COMPACT_ATOMS: atom_id res chain seq x y z
N MET A 1 -29.13 21.66 -4.26
CA MET A 1 -28.00 21.44 -3.32
C MET A 1 -26.70 21.79 -4.04
N PRO A 2 -25.74 22.52 -3.45
CA PRO A 2 -24.53 22.91 -4.16
C PRO A 2 -23.69 21.66 -4.46
N THR A 3 -23.63 21.28 -5.72
CA THR A 3 -22.78 20.21 -6.22
C THR A 3 -21.34 20.73 -6.22
N ARG A 4 -20.49 20.14 -5.39
CA ARG A 4 -19.07 20.49 -5.39
C ARG A 4 -18.38 19.68 -6.48
N ARG A 5 -17.58 20.35 -7.29
CA ARG A 5 -16.73 19.72 -8.30
C ARG A 5 -15.28 19.96 -7.91
N VAL A 6 -14.50 18.90 -7.86
CA VAL A 6 -13.06 18.94 -7.60
C VAL A 6 -12.36 18.27 -8.78
N LYS A 7 -11.46 19.00 -9.43
CA LYS A 7 -10.58 18.48 -10.48
C LYS A 7 -9.15 18.48 -9.96
N ILE A 8 -8.48 17.35 -10.09
CA ILE A 8 -7.11 17.14 -9.61
C ILE A 8 -6.29 16.65 -10.79
N GLU A 9 -5.17 17.31 -11.04
CA GLU A 9 -4.24 17.00 -12.13
C GLU A 9 -2.85 16.85 -11.53
N PHE A 10 -2.18 15.74 -11.81
CA PHE A 10 -0.84 15.46 -11.33
C PHE A 10 -0.04 14.66 -12.35
N PHE A 11 1.28 14.62 -12.19
CA PHE A 11 2.18 13.82 -13.01
C PHE A 11 2.84 12.76 -12.13
N ASP A 12 3.02 11.55 -12.65
CA ASP A 12 3.80 10.52 -11.98
C ASP A 12 5.30 10.60 -12.34
N LYS A 13 6.09 9.66 -11.80
CA LYS A 13 7.55 9.59 -12.02
C LYS A 13 7.92 9.26 -13.46
N GLU A 14 6.99 8.69 -14.22
CA GLU A 14 7.17 8.34 -15.64
C GLU A 14 6.73 9.50 -16.55
N GLY A 15 6.30 10.63 -15.96
CA GLY A 15 5.85 11.81 -16.69
C GLY A 15 4.41 11.69 -17.22
N ILE A 16 3.66 10.68 -16.80
CA ILE A 16 2.28 10.47 -17.25
C ILE A 16 1.38 11.44 -16.50
N LYS A 17 0.57 12.18 -17.27
CA LYS A 17 -0.42 13.11 -16.73
C LYS A 17 -1.66 12.34 -16.30
N HIS A 18 -1.97 12.39 -15.01
CA HIS A 18 -3.21 11.89 -14.43
C HIS A 18 -4.19 13.03 -14.18
N THR A 19 -5.44 12.86 -14.58
CA THR A 19 -6.51 13.83 -14.36
C THR A 19 -7.73 13.14 -13.79
N MET A 20 -8.18 13.59 -12.61
CA MET A 20 -9.35 13.02 -11.95
C MET A 20 -10.35 14.11 -11.59
N THR A 21 -11.63 13.88 -11.90
CA THR A 21 -12.72 14.82 -11.61
C THR A 21 -13.75 14.12 -10.73
N ILE A 22 -14.12 14.76 -9.62
CA ILE A 22 -15.13 14.29 -8.68
C ILE A 22 -16.23 15.34 -8.60
N GLU A 23 -17.46 14.93 -8.85
CA GLU A 23 -18.64 15.79 -8.84
C GLU A 23 -19.70 15.26 -7.86
N GLY A 24 -20.39 16.18 -7.18
CA GLY A 24 -21.50 15.88 -6.27
C GLY A 24 -21.15 16.09 -4.80
N HIS A 25 -21.56 15.16 -3.93
CA HIS A 25 -21.29 15.24 -2.49
C HIS A 25 -19.83 14.83 -2.20
N VAL A 26 -18.93 15.81 -2.29
CA VAL A 26 -17.50 15.64 -2.01
C VAL A 26 -17.28 15.71 -0.50
N THR A 27 -16.90 14.58 0.11
CA THR A 27 -16.51 14.49 1.52
C THR A 27 -15.00 14.41 1.65
N ARG A 28 -14.49 14.70 2.86
CA ARG A 28 -13.06 14.58 3.17
C ARG A 28 -12.52 13.17 2.92
N GLU A 29 -13.33 12.12 3.11
CA GLU A 29 -12.92 10.74 2.82
C GLU A 29 -12.72 10.49 1.32
N LYS A 30 -13.58 11.05 0.47
CA LYS A 30 -13.45 10.92 -1.00
C LYS A 30 -12.19 11.61 -1.51
N VAL A 31 -11.84 12.76 -0.92
CA VAL A 31 -10.60 13.47 -1.23
C VAL A 31 -9.37 12.67 -0.77
N GLY A 32 -9.43 12.04 0.41
CA GLY A 32 -8.37 11.17 0.92
C GLY A 32 -8.04 10.01 -0.04
N LYS A 33 -9.04 9.34 -0.60
CA LYS A 33 -8.83 8.28 -1.60
C LYS A 33 -8.11 8.74 -2.86
N VAL A 34 -8.22 10.02 -3.23
CA VAL A 34 -7.47 10.58 -4.37
C VAL A 34 -6.01 10.77 -4.01
N LEU A 35 -5.73 11.26 -2.80
CA LEU A 35 -4.37 11.37 -2.29
C LEU A 35 -3.69 10.00 -2.22
N ASP A 36 -4.41 8.98 -1.74
CA ASP A 36 -3.93 7.60 -1.75
C ASP A 36 -3.58 7.10 -3.18
N TYR A 37 -4.37 7.50 -4.19
CA TYR A 37 -4.12 7.17 -5.60
C TYR A 37 -2.90 7.92 -6.15
N ILE A 38 -2.74 9.19 -5.80
CA ILE A 38 -1.57 10.01 -6.16
C ILE A 38 -0.30 9.43 -5.53
N GLU A 39 -0.35 9.00 -4.28
CA GLU A 39 0.78 8.36 -3.60
C GLU A 39 1.13 7.01 -4.23
N LEU A 40 0.12 6.25 -4.65
CA LEU A 40 0.29 4.97 -5.35
C LEU A 40 0.96 5.14 -6.72
N MET A 41 0.56 6.16 -7.48
CA MET A 41 1.06 6.41 -8.85
C MET A 41 2.35 7.23 -8.87
N GLY A 42 2.47 8.26 -8.03
CA GLY A 42 3.57 9.22 -8.04
C GLY A 42 4.79 8.81 -7.22
N GLY A 43 4.72 7.75 -6.41
CA GLY A 43 5.83 7.31 -5.54
C GLY A 43 6.47 8.46 -4.77
N VAL A 44 5.67 9.42 -4.29
CA VAL A 44 6.17 10.67 -3.71
C VAL A 44 6.81 10.37 -2.35
N GLU A 45 8.11 10.10 -2.36
CA GLU A 45 8.93 10.22 -1.17
C GLU A 45 9.19 11.71 -0.93
N ARG A 46 8.29 12.38 -0.19
CA ARG A 46 8.66 13.22 0.97
C ARG A 46 7.49 13.99 1.57
N ALA A 47 7.45 13.87 2.90
CA ALA A 47 7.25 14.93 3.89
C ALA A 47 6.04 15.85 3.73
N LEU A 48 4.99 15.55 4.50
CA LEU A 48 4.20 16.60 5.14
C LEU A 48 4.12 16.33 6.65
N PRO A 49 4.23 17.38 7.49
CA PRO A 49 4.23 17.24 8.94
C PRO A 49 2.81 17.06 9.49
N SER A 50 2.72 16.19 10.49
CA SER A 50 1.77 16.12 11.61
C SER A 50 0.35 16.69 11.48
N GLY A 51 -0.63 15.83 11.82
CA GLY A 51 -1.78 16.23 12.63
C GLY A 51 -3.14 16.07 11.96
N GLY A 52 -3.95 15.12 12.46
CA GLY A 52 -5.37 15.08 12.16
C GLY A 52 -5.92 13.68 11.92
N THR A 53 -6.12 12.98 13.04
CA THR A 53 -7.04 11.87 13.29
C THR A 53 -8.09 11.64 12.17
N LEU A 54 -8.17 10.39 11.70
CA LEU A 54 -9.20 9.77 10.84
C LEU A 54 -8.92 9.63 9.33
N THR A 55 -7.88 10.24 8.75
CA THR A 55 -7.57 10.05 7.29
C THR A 55 -6.62 8.88 6.99
N ASN A 56 -6.22 8.14 8.03
CA ASN A 56 -5.08 7.23 7.97
C ASN A 56 -5.38 5.85 7.32
N SER A 57 -6.62 5.39 7.18
CA SER A 57 -6.88 3.93 7.10
C SER A 57 -6.24 3.15 5.92
N PHE A 58 -5.99 3.74 4.75
CA PHE A 58 -5.38 3.02 3.62
C PHE A 58 -3.85 3.10 3.60
N GLY A 59 -3.26 4.29 3.77
CA GLY A 59 -1.81 4.44 4.02
C GLY A 59 -1.37 3.71 5.28
N ASN A 60 -2.16 3.75 6.35
CA ASN A 60 -1.93 3.00 7.59
C ASN A 60 -2.07 1.50 7.38
N ARG A 61 -2.93 0.98 6.49
CA ARG A 61 -3.00 -0.48 6.25
C ARG A 61 -1.74 -1.01 5.58
N PHE A 62 -1.28 -0.34 4.53
CA PHE A 62 -0.03 -0.72 3.87
C PHE A 62 1.16 -0.59 4.83
N GLU A 63 1.27 0.53 5.55
CA GLU A 63 2.34 0.75 6.53
C GLU A 63 2.24 -0.17 7.75
N ARG A 64 1.04 -0.48 8.24
CA ARG A 64 0.83 -1.50 9.31
C ARG A 64 1.27 -2.86 8.85
N ILE A 65 0.96 -3.26 7.62
CA ILE A 65 1.38 -4.55 7.07
C ILE A 65 2.89 -4.57 6.90
N ARG A 66 3.48 -3.51 6.34
CA ARG A 66 4.93 -3.35 6.24
C ARG A 66 5.61 -3.46 7.60
N SER A 67 5.15 -2.67 8.58
CA SER A 67 5.69 -2.66 9.95
C SER A 67 5.53 -4.00 10.64
N LEU A 68 4.36 -4.65 10.50
CA LEU A 68 4.10 -5.99 11.02
C LEU A 68 5.07 -7.00 10.44
N ILE A 69 5.32 -6.97 9.13
CA ILE A 69 6.25 -7.88 8.48
C ILE A 69 7.68 -7.64 8.99
N LEU A 70 8.12 -6.39 9.04
CA LEU A 70 9.46 -6.05 9.52
C LEU A 70 9.68 -6.34 11.01
N SER A 71 8.62 -6.31 11.82
CA SER A 71 8.73 -6.50 13.27
C SER A 71 8.56 -7.96 13.71
N HIS A 72 7.76 -8.74 12.97
CA HIS A 72 7.37 -10.09 13.41
C HIS A 72 7.70 -11.21 12.43
N LEU A 73 8.07 -10.88 11.18
CA LEU A 73 8.30 -11.86 10.12
C LEU A 73 9.65 -11.66 9.42
N SER A 74 10.52 -10.80 9.97
CA SER A 74 11.81 -10.44 9.37
C SER A 74 12.84 -11.57 9.38
N ASP A 75 12.69 -12.53 10.28
CA ASP A 75 13.62 -13.64 10.54
C ASP A 75 13.25 -14.94 9.82
N ARG A 76 12.12 -14.96 9.10
CA ARG A 76 11.57 -16.18 8.50
C ARG A 76 10.87 -15.95 7.16
N THR A 77 10.64 -17.04 6.45
CA THR A 77 9.76 -17.06 5.28
C THR A 77 8.31 -17.19 5.72
N PHE A 78 7.40 -16.50 5.05
CA PHE A 78 5.97 -16.45 5.39
C PHE A 78 5.08 -16.44 4.14
N LEU A 79 3.82 -16.83 4.30
CA LEU A 79 2.79 -16.82 3.27
C LEU A 79 1.86 -15.60 3.45
N SER A 80 1.08 -15.27 2.41
CA SER A 80 0.03 -14.24 2.53
C SER A 80 -0.97 -14.55 3.67
N LYS A 81 -1.24 -15.83 3.94
CA LYS A 81 -2.15 -16.27 5.01
C LYS A 81 -1.60 -15.96 6.40
N ASP A 82 -0.28 -16.09 6.59
CA ASP A 82 0.37 -15.82 7.87
C ASP A 82 0.27 -14.33 8.22
N VAL A 83 0.49 -13.46 7.23
CA VAL A 83 0.34 -12.00 7.37
C VAL A 83 -1.11 -11.65 7.67
N GLN A 84 -2.08 -12.27 7.00
CA GLN A 84 -3.50 -12.04 7.24
C GLN A 84 -3.89 -12.40 8.68
N GLN A 85 -3.49 -13.58 9.16
CA GLN A 85 -3.79 -14.04 10.52
C GLN A 85 -3.14 -13.15 11.57
N LEU A 86 -1.88 -12.77 11.35
CA LEU A 86 -1.16 -11.89 12.28
C LEU A 86 -1.74 -10.48 12.30
N TYR A 87 -2.15 -9.96 11.15
CA TYR A 87 -2.81 -8.65 11.06
C TYR A 87 -4.12 -8.64 11.83
N LYS A 88 -4.93 -9.69 11.68
CA LYS A 88 -6.18 -9.87 12.44
C LYS A 88 -5.93 -9.97 13.94
N ALA A 89 -4.90 -10.71 14.36
CA ALA A 89 -4.56 -10.87 15.76
C ALA A 89 -4.12 -9.56 16.41
N LEU A 90 -3.34 -8.73 15.70
CA LEU A 90 -2.79 -7.48 16.25
C LEU A 90 -3.76 -6.30 16.18
N TYR A 91 -4.57 -6.21 15.13
CA TYR A 91 -5.42 -5.04 14.88
C TYR A 91 -6.92 -5.33 15.04
N GLY A 92 -7.34 -6.58 15.23
CA GLY A 92 -8.75 -6.96 15.32
C GLY A 92 -9.54 -6.78 14.02
N GLU A 93 -8.85 -6.47 12.92
CA GLU A 93 -9.44 -6.19 11.61
C GLU A 93 -9.22 -7.39 10.67
N ASP A 94 -10.28 -7.85 10.02
CA ASP A 94 -10.20 -8.88 8.99
C ASP A 94 -9.94 -8.23 7.61
N VAL A 95 -8.81 -8.58 6.99
CA VAL A 95 -8.42 -8.06 5.68
C VAL A 95 -8.45 -9.19 4.66
N PRO A 96 -9.08 -9.01 3.49
CA PRO A 96 -9.13 -10.05 2.47
C PRO A 96 -7.73 -10.47 2.00
N LEU A 97 -7.54 -11.77 1.76
CA LEU A 97 -6.26 -12.32 1.30
C LEU A 97 -5.78 -11.68 -0.02
N SER A 98 -6.70 -11.31 -0.92
CA SER A 98 -6.39 -10.59 -2.15
C SER A 98 -5.74 -9.22 -1.89
N THR A 99 -6.17 -8.53 -0.83
CA THR A 99 -5.61 -7.23 -0.42
C THR A 99 -4.22 -7.41 0.16
N ILE A 100 -4.04 -8.43 1.02
CA ILE A 100 -2.71 -8.79 1.55
C ILE A 100 -1.75 -9.15 0.43
N SER A 101 -2.14 -10.03 -0.51
CA SER A 101 -1.31 -10.42 -1.65
C SER A 101 -0.95 -9.25 -2.55
N THR A 102 -1.88 -8.30 -2.75
CA THR A 102 -1.61 -7.05 -3.49
C THR A 102 -0.54 -6.22 -2.78
N TYR A 103 -0.64 -6.06 -1.46
CA TYR A 103 0.34 -5.29 -0.69
C TYR A 103 1.71 -5.98 -0.61
N LEU A 104 1.74 -7.30 -0.45
CA LEU A 104 2.98 -8.07 -0.49
C LEU A 104 3.66 -7.99 -1.85
N SER A 105 2.90 -8.07 -2.95
CA SER A 105 3.45 -7.89 -4.30
C SER A 105 4.10 -6.50 -4.45
N ARG A 106 3.43 -5.45 -3.98
CA ARG A 106 4.01 -4.09 -3.99
C ARG A 106 5.26 -3.97 -3.12
N LEU A 107 5.34 -4.68 -2.00
CA LEU A 107 6.55 -4.70 -1.17
C LEU A 107 7.70 -5.45 -1.84
N VAL A 108 7.39 -6.45 -2.67
CA VAL A 108 8.38 -7.09 -3.56
C VAL A 108 8.82 -6.13 -4.66
N ASP A 109 7.89 -5.45 -5.33
CA ASP A 109 8.21 -4.47 -6.39
C ASP A 109 9.07 -3.31 -5.87
N ARG A 110 8.90 -2.94 -4.59
CA ARG A 110 9.73 -1.94 -3.88
C ARG A 110 11.07 -2.49 -3.37
N GLY A 111 11.37 -3.77 -3.60
CA GLY A 111 12.61 -4.41 -3.18
C GLY A 111 12.72 -4.68 -1.68
N LEU A 112 11.63 -4.53 -0.91
CA LEU A 112 11.62 -4.77 0.53
C LEU A 112 11.44 -6.26 0.86
N LEU A 113 10.68 -6.97 0.02
CA LEU A 113 10.49 -8.40 0.13
C LEU A 113 11.07 -9.12 -1.08
N SER A 114 11.49 -10.35 -0.86
CA SER A 114 11.71 -11.32 -1.91
C SER A 114 10.56 -12.33 -1.92
N ARG A 115 10.19 -12.83 -3.10
CA ARG A 115 9.21 -13.90 -3.23
C ARG A 115 9.80 -15.10 -3.95
N SER A 116 9.38 -16.30 -3.56
CA SER A 116 9.70 -17.57 -4.21
C SER A 116 8.47 -18.47 -4.26
N GLY A 117 8.43 -19.40 -5.22
CA GLY A 117 7.30 -20.33 -5.40
C GLY A 117 6.58 -20.14 -6.72
N SER A 118 5.31 -20.54 -6.76
CA SER A 118 4.46 -20.54 -7.95
C SER A 118 3.18 -19.74 -7.72
N SER A 119 2.43 -19.47 -8.78
CA SER A 119 1.17 -18.69 -8.74
C SER A 119 0.13 -19.21 -7.74
N PHE A 120 0.23 -20.48 -7.33
CA PHE A 120 -0.66 -21.10 -6.33
C PHE A 120 -0.20 -20.87 -4.88
N GLU A 121 1.10 -20.68 -4.64
CA GLU A 121 1.65 -20.55 -3.30
C GLU A 121 2.94 -19.73 -3.32
N TRP A 122 2.79 -18.42 -3.13
CA TRP A 122 3.91 -17.49 -2.96
C TRP A 122 4.41 -17.51 -1.50
N ARG A 123 5.71 -17.75 -1.36
CA ARG A 123 6.48 -17.57 -0.13
C ARG A 123 7.21 -16.24 -0.19
N TYR A 124 7.18 -15.49 0.90
CA TYR A 124 7.81 -14.18 1.02
C TYR A 124 8.86 -14.22 2.13
N SER A 125 9.92 -13.46 1.97
CA SER A 125 10.91 -13.20 3.02
C SER A 125 11.35 -11.75 2.96
N VAL A 126 11.73 -11.18 4.10
CA VAL A 126 12.34 -9.85 4.12
C VAL A 126 13.72 -9.97 3.48
N GLY A 127 13.93 -9.26 2.37
CA GLY A 127 15.19 -9.31 1.65
C GLY A 127 16.26 -8.55 2.42
N SER A 128 17.36 -9.23 2.76
CA SER A 128 18.63 -8.50 2.84
C SER A 128 18.91 -7.99 1.44
N VAL A 129 19.17 -6.70 1.32
CA VAL A 129 19.52 -6.02 0.08
C VAL A 129 20.41 -6.90 -0.83
N ASN A 130 19.89 -7.14 -2.05
CA ASN A 130 20.59 -7.49 -3.28
C ASN A 130 20.95 -8.97 -3.57
N SER A 131 20.40 -9.50 -4.68
CA SER A 131 21.06 -10.25 -5.77
C SER A 131 19.99 -10.90 -6.67
N LEU A 132 20.00 -10.93 -7.99
CA LEU A 132 20.87 -10.45 -9.07
C LEU A 132 20.03 -10.50 -10.37
N ALA A 133 20.44 -9.67 -11.35
CA ALA A 133 20.28 -9.81 -12.80
C ALA A 133 19.49 -11.02 -13.33
N ASN A 134 18.46 -10.74 -14.12
CA ASN A 134 17.92 -11.71 -15.08
C ASN A 134 18.81 -11.69 -16.34
N PRO A 135 19.26 -12.84 -16.89
CA PRO A 135 20.06 -12.90 -18.11
C PRO A 135 19.31 -12.42 -19.35
#